data_AF-A0A8S1B6C8-F1
#
_entry.id   AF-A0A8S1B6C8-F1
#
_cell.length_a   1.000
_cell.length_b   1.000
_cell.length_c   1.000
_cell.angle_alpha   90.00
_cell.angle_beta   90.00
_cell.angle_gamma   90.00
#
_symmetry.space_group_name_H-M   'P 1'
#
loop_
_entity.id
_entity.type
_entity.pdbx_description
1 polymer ?
#
loop_
_entity_poly.entity_id
_entity_poly.type
_entity_poly.pdbx_seq_one_letter_code
_entity_poly.pdbx_strand_id
1 'polypeptide(L)'
;MSRINASVLWDYFKKISDTKKALCTLCGEEYSFATTTGNLKAHLKKKHKAAFSAVAEAQEQARYNDRGNRSVIYEYVVVPSPTSSVNESTTTECTKANLQSRESLSEKRSKLSQEGKDTSKENRLIEELTEEKIRIANLQKELIEKEMEEKNLKITLLQDEMNHKKLLYELEKYEIEHRKQEIKHKKQINDLSKQEMLLKIEVLNATLSNSR
;
A
#
# COMPACT_ATOMS: atom_id res chain seq x y z
N MET A 1 20.80 8.08 17.33
CA MET A 1 20.06 6.80 17.48
C MET A 1 18.61 7.00 17.03
N SER A 2 18.15 6.33 15.97
CA SER A 2 16.76 6.47 15.50
C SER A 2 15.77 6.05 16.59
N ARG A 3 14.91 6.98 17.00
CA ARG A 3 13.91 6.76 18.07
C ARG A 3 12.66 6.14 17.46
N ILE A 4 12.54 4.82 17.59
CA ILE A 4 11.29 4.13 17.30
C ILE A 4 10.28 4.37 18.41
N ASN A 5 9.08 4.83 18.05
CA ASN A 5 7.99 5.09 18.98
C ASN A 5 7.42 3.76 19.44
N ALA A 6 7.07 3.70 20.71
CA ALA A 6 6.52 2.48 21.30
C ALA A 6 5.20 2.06 20.63
N SER A 7 4.42 2.98 20.07
CA SER A 7 3.16 2.68 19.37
C SER A 7 3.38 1.80 18.14
N VAL A 8 4.23 2.22 17.21
CA VAL A 8 4.53 1.49 15.96
C VAL A 8 5.26 0.17 16.24
N LEU A 9 5.97 0.09 17.37
CA LEU A 9 6.60 -1.14 17.80
C LEU A 9 5.57 -2.26 18.00
N TRP A 10 4.38 -1.94 18.53
CA TRP A 10 3.36 -2.95 18.83
C TRP A 10 2.74 -3.61 17.60
N ASP A 11 2.92 -3.06 16.40
CA ASP A 11 2.44 -3.68 15.16
C ASP A 11 3.15 -5.02 14.89
N TYR A 12 4.35 -5.22 15.46
CA TYR A 12 5.16 -6.42 15.32
C TYR A 12 5.14 -7.33 16.55
N PHE A 13 4.37 -6.97 17.58
CA PHE A 13 4.34 -7.69 18.85
C PHE A 13 2.91 -7.88 19.34
N LYS A 14 2.54 -9.14 19.60
CA LYS A 14 1.26 -9.48 20.23
C LYS A 14 1.44 -9.55 21.74
N LYS A 15 0.62 -8.82 22.50
CA LYS A 15 0.59 -8.95 23.96
C LYS A 15 -0.02 -10.29 24.35
N ILE A 16 0.65 -11.03 25.22
CA ILE A 16 0.11 -12.27 25.80
C ILE A 16 -0.70 -11.84 27.02
N SER A 17 -2.01 -12.08 26.98
CA SER A 17 -2.93 -11.80 28.09
C SER A 17 -2.37 -12.42 29.38
N ASP A 18 -2.47 -11.70 30.49
CA ASP A 18 -2.11 -12.14 31.85
C ASP A 18 -0.61 -12.16 32.22
N THR A 19 0.30 -11.89 31.27
CA THR A 19 1.73 -11.72 31.58
C THR A 19 2.28 -10.44 30.95
N LYS A 20 3.26 -9.77 31.59
CA LYS A 20 3.97 -8.61 31.00
C LYS A 20 4.95 -9.05 29.89
N LYS A 21 4.49 -9.93 29.01
CA LYS A 21 5.24 -10.56 27.92
C LYS A 21 4.57 -10.32 26.58
N ALA A 22 5.40 -10.08 25.58
CA ALA A 22 5.00 -9.87 24.20
C ALA A 22 5.62 -10.95 23.31
N LEU A 23 4.83 -11.47 22.38
CA LEU A 23 5.25 -12.43 21.37
C LEU A 23 5.60 -11.68 20.08
N CYS A 24 6.80 -11.88 19.55
CA CYS A 24 7.15 -11.36 18.23
C CYS A 24 6.35 -12.10 17.15
N THR A 25 5.65 -11.38 16.27
CA THR A 25 4.84 -11.99 15.20
C THR A 25 5.70 -12.51 14.04
N LEU A 26 6.98 -12.09 13.95
CA LEU A 26 7.90 -12.49 12.89
C LEU A 26 8.67 -13.77 13.18
N CYS A 27 9.03 -14.02 14.44
CA CYS A 27 9.82 -15.19 14.84
C CYS A 27 9.21 -16.02 15.97
N GLY A 28 8.09 -15.58 16.56
CA GLY A 28 7.41 -16.31 17.64
C GLY A 28 8.15 -16.33 18.97
N GLU A 29 9.17 -15.48 19.17
CA GLU A 29 9.89 -15.43 20.44
C GLU A 29 9.20 -14.52 21.47
N GLU A 30 9.21 -14.94 22.73
CA GLU A 30 8.64 -14.18 23.85
C GLU A 30 9.66 -13.22 24.46
N TYR A 31 9.23 -11.98 24.69
CA TYR A 31 10.02 -10.95 25.36
C TYR A 31 9.22 -10.27 26.47
N SER A 32 9.85 -10.11 27.63
CA SER A 32 9.27 -9.31 28.72
C SER A 32 9.36 -7.82 28.39
N PHE A 33 8.24 -7.11 28.57
CA PHE A 33 8.15 -5.65 28.50
C PHE A 33 7.82 -5.04 29.87
N ALA A 34 8.09 -5.76 30.96
CA ALA A 34 7.62 -5.40 32.30
C ALA A 34 8.04 -4.00 32.79
N THR A 35 9.21 -3.53 32.35
CA THR A 35 9.78 -2.22 32.72
C THR A 35 9.87 -1.26 31.55
N THR A 36 10.27 -1.73 30.36
CA THR A 36 10.39 -0.91 29.15
C THR A 36 10.16 -1.74 27.88
N THR A 37 9.90 -1.05 26.77
CA THR A 37 9.86 -1.64 25.41
C THR A 37 11.24 -1.72 24.74
N GLY A 38 12.33 -1.43 25.46
CA GLY A 38 13.69 -1.44 24.92
C GLY A 38 14.13 -2.81 24.39
N ASN A 39 13.72 -3.88 25.07
CA ASN A 39 14.01 -5.26 24.69
C ASN A 39 13.36 -5.62 23.33
N LEU A 40 12.13 -5.18 23.12
CA LEU A 40 11.36 -5.41 21.90
C LEU A 40 12.01 -4.67 20.72
N LYS A 41 12.45 -3.43 20.94
CA LYS A 41 13.20 -2.66 19.93
C LYS A 41 14.55 -3.30 19.59
N ALA A 42 15.30 -3.75 20.60
CA ALA A 42 16.59 -4.40 20.40
C ALA A 42 16.43 -5.73 19.63
N HIS A 43 15.37 -6.48 19.92
CA HIS A 43 14.99 -7.68 19.20
C HIS A 43 14.77 -7.39 17.71
N LEU A 44 13.89 -6.44 17.36
CA LEU A 44 13.66 -6.08 15.96
C LEU A 44 14.93 -5.62 15.26
N LYS A 45 15.76 -4.79 15.92
CA LYS A 45 17.02 -4.33 15.33
C LYS A 45 18.00 -5.47 15.02
N LYS A 46 18.08 -6.48 15.88
CA LYS A 46 19.06 -7.58 15.76
C LYS A 46 18.58 -8.69 14.84
N LYS A 47 17.33 -9.13 14.99
CA LYS A 47 16.76 -10.29 14.28
C LYS A 47 15.93 -9.92 13.06
N HIS A 48 15.35 -8.72 13.03
CA HIS A 48 14.43 -8.29 11.97
C HIS A 48 14.83 -6.92 11.39
N LYS A 49 16.06 -6.81 10.88
CA LYS A 49 16.61 -5.56 10.32
C LYS A 49 15.69 -4.91 9.28
N ALA A 50 15.08 -5.73 8.41
CA ALA A 50 14.13 -5.25 7.40
C ALA A 50 12.89 -4.57 8.02
N ALA A 51 12.26 -5.21 9.01
CA ALA A 51 11.13 -4.62 9.74
C ALA A 51 11.55 -3.38 10.54
N PHE A 52 12.75 -3.39 11.11
CA PHE A 52 13.29 -2.22 11.82
C PHE A 52 13.51 -1.02 10.89
N SER A 53 14.01 -1.23 9.67
CA SER A 53 14.18 -0.16 8.68
C SER A 53 12.83 0.38 8.20
N ALA A 54 11.87 -0.49 7.88
CA ALA A 54 10.53 -0.09 7.45
C ALA A 54 9.83 0.81 8.49
N VAL A 55 9.95 0.46 9.77
CA VAL A 55 9.39 1.27 10.87
C VAL A 55 10.11 2.61 11.01
N ALA A 56 11.45 2.61 10.91
CA ALA A 56 12.23 3.83 11.01
C ALA A 56 11.92 4.82 9.87
N GLU A 57 11.71 4.32 8.65
CA GLU A 57 11.34 5.10 7.47
C GLU A 57 9.93 5.67 7.58
N ALA A 58 8.95 4.84 7.96
CA ALA A 58 7.55 5.26 8.13
C ALA A 58 7.40 6.38 9.19
N GLN A 59 8.20 6.33 10.25
CA GLN A 59 8.19 7.38 11.27
C GLN A 59 8.81 8.70 10.80
N GLU A 60 9.81 8.66 9.90
CA GLU A 60 10.40 9.87 9.34
C GLU A 60 9.42 10.55 8.38
N GLN A 61 8.71 9.76 7.56
CA GLN A 61 7.64 10.27 6.69
C GLN A 61 6.48 10.87 7.48
N ALA A 62 6.08 10.27 8.61
CA ALA A 62 5.07 10.85 9.49
C ALA A 62 5.50 12.18 10.12
N ARG A 63 6.79 12.35 10.45
CA ARG A 63 7.35 13.62 10.95
C ARG A 63 7.39 14.71 9.89
N TYR A 64 7.61 14.34 8.63
CA TYR A 64 7.54 15.27 7.51
C TYR A 64 6.10 15.80 7.32
N ASN A 65 5.11 14.91 7.36
CA ASN A 65 3.70 15.27 7.15
C ASN A 65 3.14 16.15 8.29
N ASP A 66 3.63 16.00 9.53
CA ASP A 66 3.22 16.85 10.67
C ASP A 66 3.76 18.29 10.59
N ARG A 67 4.95 18.50 10.02
CA ARG A 67 5.49 19.85 9.76
C ARG A 67 4.95 20.49 8.47
N GLY A 68 4.50 19.68 7.51
CA GLY A 68 3.94 20.13 6.24
C GLY A 68 2.54 20.76 6.33
N ASN A 69 1.82 20.59 7.45
CA ASN A 69 0.45 21.11 7.59
C ASN A 69 0.34 22.44 8.37
N ARG A 70 1.46 23.15 8.58
CA ARG A 70 1.47 24.53 9.12
C ARG A 70 2.18 25.55 8.21
N SER A 71 2.62 25.14 7.04
CA SER A 71 3.27 26.03 6.09
C SER A 71 2.65 25.83 4.72
N VAL A 72 2.23 26.94 4.11
CA VAL A 72 1.70 27.07 2.73
C VAL A 72 0.18 26.90 2.57
N ILE A 73 -0.59 27.79 3.20
CA ILE A 73 -1.60 28.58 2.46
C ILE A 73 -1.26 30.05 2.69
N TYR A 74 -0.36 30.58 1.86
CA TYR A 74 -0.45 31.96 1.40
C TYR A 74 -0.47 31.88 -0.12
N GLU A 75 -1.69 31.95 -0.64
CA GLU A 75 -2.00 32.23 -2.02
C GLU A 75 -1.35 33.56 -2.40
N TYR A 76 -0.20 33.49 -3.08
CA TYR A 76 0.49 34.67 -3.58
C TYR A 76 -0.27 35.17 -4.80
N VAL A 77 -1.14 36.15 -4.55
CA VAL A 77 -1.66 37.03 -5.57
C VAL A 77 -0.47 37.80 -6.16
N VAL A 78 -0.26 37.60 -7.45
CA VAL A 78 0.71 38.35 -8.26
C VAL A 78 0.22 39.79 -8.40
N VAL A 79 0.96 40.76 -7.84
CA VAL A 79 0.88 42.19 -8.22
C VAL A 79 2.30 42.79 -8.16
N PRO A 80 2.74 43.53 -9.19
CA PRO A 80 4.14 43.93 -9.38
C PRO A 80 4.56 45.11 -8.49
N SER A 81 5.86 45.11 -8.21
CA SER A 81 6.63 46.15 -7.53
C SER A 81 6.53 47.52 -8.20
N PRO A 82 6.65 48.61 -7.43
CA PRO A 82 7.48 49.72 -7.87
C PRO A 82 8.57 50.05 -6.85
N THR A 83 9.80 50.11 -7.36
CA THR A 83 11.03 50.54 -6.71
C THR A 83 11.15 52.07 -6.66
N SER A 84 11.47 52.62 -5.50
CA SER A 84 12.30 53.83 -5.29
C SER A 84 12.90 53.67 -3.88
N SER A 85 14.08 54.13 -3.50
CA SER A 85 14.90 55.25 -3.93
C SER A 85 16.29 55.04 -3.30
N VAL A 86 17.36 55.36 -4.01
CA VAL A 86 18.72 55.50 -3.45
C VAL A 86 19.28 56.82 -3.98
N ASN A 87 19.57 57.74 -3.06
CA ASN A 87 20.39 58.95 -3.24
C ASN A 87 21.88 58.50 -3.20
N GLU A 88 22.92 59.15 -3.72
CA GLU A 88 23.20 60.58 -3.91
C GLU A 88 24.50 60.75 -4.76
N SER A 89 24.67 61.97 -5.27
CA SER A 89 25.64 62.59 -6.18
C SER A 89 27.15 62.33 -6.01
N THR A 90 27.94 62.44 -7.11
CA THR A 90 28.78 63.63 -7.44
C THR A 90 29.65 63.50 -8.71
N THR A 91 29.66 64.61 -9.49
CA THR A 91 30.70 65.19 -10.39
C THR A 91 31.25 64.34 -11.57
N THR A 92 31.56 64.83 -12.78
CA THR A 92 32.06 66.13 -13.28
C THR A 92 31.96 66.16 -14.83
N GLU A 93 32.18 67.34 -15.40
CA GLU A 93 31.93 67.82 -16.77
C GLU A 93 32.69 67.17 -17.97
N CYS A 94 32.01 67.25 -19.14
CA CYS A 94 32.45 67.67 -20.48
C CYS A 94 33.65 67.01 -21.20
N THR A 95 33.44 66.46 -22.40
CA THR A 95 33.83 67.05 -23.70
C THR A 95 33.62 66.08 -24.88
N LYS A 96 33.53 66.68 -26.08
CA LYS A 96 33.16 66.15 -27.39
C LYS A 96 34.11 65.09 -27.98
N ALA A 97 33.54 64.42 -28.99
CA ALA A 97 34.16 63.65 -30.07
C ALA A 97 34.53 62.20 -29.75
N ASN A 98 33.96 61.24 -30.50
CA ASN A 98 34.77 60.50 -31.49
C ASN A 98 33.87 59.62 -32.39
N LEU A 99 34.05 59.76 -33.70
CA LEU A 99 33.33 59.09 -34.78
C LEU A 99 33.95 57.73 -35.16
N GLN A 100 34.71 57.10 -34.26
CA GLN A 100 35.49 55.86 -34.52
C GLN A 100 34.83 54.54 -34.06
N SER A 101 33.60 54.54 -33.54
CA SER A 101 32.99 53.31 -32.98
C SER A 101 32.08 52.52 -33.94
N ARG A 102 32.06 52.84 -35.24
CA ARG A 102 31.13 52.21 -36.21
C ARG A 102 31.63 50.91 -36.84
N GLU A 103 32.94 50.68 -36.98
CA GLU A 103 33.47 49.41 -37.54
C GLU A 103 33.30 48.25 -36.55
N SER A 104 33.53 48.48 -35.25
CA SER A 104 33.41 47.46 -34.19
C SER A 104 31.97 46.99 -33.94
N LEU A 105 30.95 47.76 -34.38
CA LEU A 105 29.53 47.38 -34.29
C LEU A 105 29.09 46.47 -35.45
N SER A 106 29.79 46.49 -36.58
CA SER A 106 29.47 45.64 -37.75
C SER A 106 29.95 44.19 -37.56
N GLU A 107 31.14 43.99 -36.96
CA GLU A 107 31.66 42.67 -36.59
C GLU A 107 30.91 42.06 -35.40
N LYS A 108 30.47 42.88 -34.44
CA LYS A 108 29.54 42.44 -33.38
C LYS A 108 28.18 42.00 -33.94
N ARG A 109 27.68 42.65 -35.00
CA ARG A 109 26.43 42.25 -35.68
C ARG A 109 26.55 40.95 -36.46
N SER A 110 27.70 40.71 -37.10
CA SER A 110 27.94 39.46 -37.84
C SER A 110 28.09 38.25 -36.91
N LYS A 111 28.68 38.43 -35.72
CA LYS A 111 28.75 37.38 -34.67
C LYS A 111 27.38 37.08 -34.04
N LEU A 112 26.57 38.11 -33.75
CA LEU A 112 25.19 37.95 -33.26
C LEU A 112 24.29 37.16 -34.25
N SER A 113 24.52 37.31 -35.55
CA SER A 113 23.75 36.62 -36.59
C SER A 113 24.16 35.15 -36.82
N GLN A 114 25.37 34.74 -36.42
CA GLN A 114 25.80 33.35 -36.43
C GLN A 114 25.37 32.62 -35.15
N GLU A 115 25.45 33.27 -33.98
CA GLU A 115 24.95 32.74 -32.70
C GLU A 115 23.43 32.47 -32.71
N GLY A 116 22.65 33.31 -33.41
CA GLY A 116 21.20 33.09 -33.60
C GLY A 116 20.82 31.87 -34.47
N LYS A 117 21.74 31.33 -35.28
CA LYS A 117 21.48 30.16 -36.13
C LYS A 117 21.84 28.84 -35.45
N ASP A 118 22.87 28.82 -34.61
CA ASP A 118 23.22 27.63 -33.82
C ASP A 118 22.25 27.40 -32.66
N THR A 119 21.80 28.47 -32.00
CA THR A 119 20.72 28.39 -30.98
C THR A 119 19.41 27.81 -31.53
N SER A 120 19.08 28.06 -32.81
CA SER A 120 17.89 27.50 -33.45
C SER A 120 17.97 25.98 -33.67
N LYS A 121 19.16 25.41 -33.89
CA LYS A 121 19.34 23.95 -34.03
C LYS A 121 19.33 23.27 -32.66
N GLU A 122 19.95 23.90 -31.68
CA GLU A 122 19.97 23.42 -30.30
C GLU A 122 18.56 23.38 -29.69
N ASN A 123 17.76 24.42 -29.90
CA ASN A 123 16.35 24.43 -29.47
C ASN A 123 15.52 23.31 -30.12
N ARG A 124 15.75 23.00 -31.40
CA ARG A 124 15.07 21.91 -32.10
C ARG A 124 15.42 20.55 -31.52
N LEU A 125 16.69 20.35 -31.18
CA LEU A 125 17.18 19.13 -30.53
C LEU A 125 16.60 18.97 -29.11
N ILE A 126 16.48 20.08 -28.36
CA ILE A 126 15.86 20.10 -27.03
C ILE A 126 14.39 19.69 -27.13
N GLU A 127 13.66 20.21 -28.12
CA GLU A 127 12.25 19.90 -28.35
C GLU A 127 12.06 18.39 -28.65
N GLU A 128 12.86 17.82 -29.56
CA GLU A 128 12.86 16.37 -29.83
C GLU A 128 13.18 15.54 -28.58
N LEU A 129 14.18 15.94 -27.79
CA LEU A 129 14.52 15.29 -26.52
C LEU A 129 13.40 15.38 -25.48
N THR A 130 12.64 16.48 -25.48
CA THR A 130 11.50 16.64 -24.56
C THR A 130 10.33 15.77 -24.97
N GLU A 131 10.02 15.68 -26.26
CA GLU A 131 8.97 14.80 -26.78
C GLU A 131 9.28 13.33 -26.47
N GLU A 132 10.53 12.91 -26.66
CA GLU A 132 10.94 11.53 -26.39
C GLU A 132 10.89 11.20 -24.89
N LYS A 133 11.27 12.15 -24.01
CA LYS A 133 11.10 11.99 -22.56
C LYS A 133 9.63 11.85 -22.16
N ILE A 134 8.74 12.61 -22.79
CA ILE A 134 7.28 12.51 -22.55
C ILE A 134 6.79 11.13 -22.99
N ARG A 135 7.21 10.62 -24.16
CA ARG A 135 6.85 9.28 -24.62
C ARG A 135 7.32 8.19 -23.66
N ILE A 136 8.57 8.25 -23.22
CA ILE A 136 9.11 7.28 -22.26
C ILE A 136 8.33 7.32 -20.95
N ALA A 137 8.01 8.51 -20.43
CA ALA A 137 7.22 8.66 -19.21
C ALA A 137 5.81 8.05 -19.36
N ASN A 138 5.16 8.26 -20.51
CA ASN A 138 3.85 7.68 -20.81
C ASN A 138 3.89 6.14 -20.90
N LEU A 139 4.90 5.58 -21.57
CA LEU A 139 5.10 4.13 -21.65
C LEU A 139 5.38 3.51 -20.29
N GLN A 140 6.18 4.18 -19.45
CA GLN A 140 6.43 3.73 -18.08
C GLN A 140 5.15 3.73 -17.24
N LYS A 141 4.32 4.77 -17.39
CA LYS A 141 3.01 4.82 -16.71
C LYS A 141 2.11 3.67 -17.15
N GLU A 142 2.00 3.41 -18.44
CA GLU A 142 1.19 2.32 -18.99
C GLU A 142 1.68 0.94 -18.52
N LEU A 143 3.00 0.74 -18.44
CA LEU A 143 3.58 -0.50 -17.94
C LEU A 143 3.23 -0.74 -16.47
N ILE A 144 3.33 0.29 -15.63
CA ILE A 144 2.96 0.22 -14.21
C ILE A 144 1.46 -0.06 -14.06
N GLU A 145 0.62 0.56 -14.87
CA GLU A 145 -0.83 0.36 -14.86
C GLU A 145 -1.19 -1.10 -15.22
N LYS A 146 -0.60 -1.66 -16.28
CA LYS A 146 -0.79 -3.07 -16.64
C LYS A 146 -0.30 -4.03 -15.56
N GLU A 147 0.83 -3.73 -14.91
CA GLU A 147 1.34 -4.56 -13.82
C GLU A 147 0.41 -4.54 -12.59
N MET A 148 -0.21 -3.39 -12.31
CA MET A 148 -1.22 -3.24 -11.26
C MET A 148 -2.50 -4.00 -11.60
N GLU A 149 -2.98 -3.90 -12.85
CA GLU A 149 -4.15 -4.64 -13.33
C GLU A 149 -3.96 -6.15 -13.24
N GLU A 150 -2.80 -6.67 -13.65
CA GLU A 150 -2.48 -8.10 -13.54
C GLU A 150 -2.49 -8.56 -12.07
N LYS A 151 -1.89 -7.78 -11.17
CA LYS A 151 -1.91 -8.06 -9.73
C LYS A 151 -3.33 -8.05 -9.17
N ASN A 152 -4.15 -7.08 -9.57
CA ASN A 152 -5.54 -6.98 -9.15
C ASN A 152 -6.36 -8.19 -9.65
N LEU A 153 -6.18 -8.59 -10.90
CA LEU A 153 -6.83 -9.78 -11.46
C LEU A 153 -6.45 -11.05 -10.68
N LYS A 154 -5.16 -11.20 -10.34
CA LYS A 154 -4.66 -12.32 -9.55
C LYS A 154 -5.27 -12.35 -8.14
N ILE A 155 -5.42 -11.20 -7.49
CA ILE A 155 -6.09 -11.08 -6.19
C ILE A 155 -7.54 -11.53 -6.30
N THR A 156 -8.27 -11.06 -7.32
CA THR A 156 -9.66 -11.45 -7.55
C THR A 156 -9.81 -12.96 -7.76
N LEU A 157 -8.96 -13.56 -8.60
CA LEU A 157 -8.99 -15.01 -8.85
C LEU A 157 -8.75 -15.81 -7.57
N LEU A 158 -7.79 -15.41 -6.75
CA LEU A 158 -7.53 -16.07 -5.45
C LEU A 158 -8.73 -15.94 -4.50
N GLN A 159 -9.38 -14.77 -4.49
CA GLN A 159 -10.58 -14.55 -3.70
C GLN A 159 -11.72 -15.47 -4.15
N ASP A 160 -11.91 -15.62 -5.46
CA ASP A 160 -12.92 -16.50 -6.05
C ASP A 160 -12.64 -17.98 -5.77
N GLU A 161 -11.38 -18.41 -5.85
CA GLU A 161 -10.98 -19.76 -5.45
C GLU A 161 -11.30 -20.05 -3.98
N MET A 162 -11.05 -19.08 -3.08
CA MET A 162 -11.38 -19.21 -1.67
C MET A 162 -12.89 -19.29 -1.44
N ASN A 163 -13.66 -18.44 -2.14
CA ASN A 163 -15.12 -18.46 -2.09
C ASN A 163 -15.69 -19.79 -2.60
N HIS A 164 -15.14 -20.31 -3.70
CA HIS A 164 -15.53 -21.60 -4.26
C HIS A 164 -15.27 -22.75 -3.29
N LYS A 165 -14.07 -22.80 -2.67
CA LYS A 165 -13.75 -23.81 -1.64
C LYS A 165 -14.69 -23.73 -0.44
N LYS A 166 -15.05 -22.52 -0.01
CA LYS A 166 -16.02 -22.32 1.07
C LYS A 166 -17.39 -22.89 0.69
N LEU A 167 -17.86 -22.62 -0.53
CA LEU A 167 -19.14 -23.14 -1.02
C LEU A 167 -19.15 -24.68 -1.10
N LEU A 168 -18.07 -25.29 -1.58
CA LEU A 168 -17.95 -26.75 -1.63
C LEU A 168 -18.04 -27.38 -0.23
N TYR A 169 -17.36 -26.78 0.75
CA TYR A 169 -17.45 -27.24 2.14
C TYR A 169 -18.88 -27.12 2.71
N GLU A 170 -19.58 -26.02 2.39
CA GLU A 170 -20.98 -25.84 2.81
C GLU A 170 -21.92 -26.88 2.18
N LEU A 171 -21.71 -27.23 0.91
CA LEU A 171 -22.45 -28.29 0.23
C LEU A 171 -22.18 -29.66 0.84
N GLU A 172 -20.92 -30.02 1.04
CA GLU A 172 -20.54 -31.30 1.67
C GLU A 172 -21.14 -31.42 3.08
N LYS A 173 -21.12 -30.32 3.86
CA LYS A 173 -21.75 -30.27 5.17
C LYS A 173 -23.26 -30.54 5.09
N TYR A 174 -23.96 -29.96 4.11
CA TYR A 174 -25.37 -30.19 3.90
C TYR A 174 -25.66 -31.66 3.54
N GLU A 175 -24.87 -32.25 2.65
CA GLU A 175 -25.01 -33.66 2.24
C GLU A 175 -24.81 -34.62 3.42
N ILE A 176 -23.79 -34.37 4.24
CA ILE A 176 -23.53 -35.16 5.45
C ILE A 176 -24.73 -35.08 6.40
N GLU A 177 -25.30 -33.89 6.60
CA GLU A 177 -26.43 -33.72 7.51
C GLU A 177 -27.70 -34.39 6.97
N HIS A 178 -27.99 -34.25 5.68
CA HIS A 178 -29.08 -34.96 5.02
C HIS A 178 -28.94 -36.48 5.19
N ARG A 179 -27.74 -37.02 4.95
CA ARG A 179 -27.46 -38.45 5.11
C ARG A 179 -27.64 -38.92 6.56
N LYS A 180 -27.29 -38.11 7.56
CA LYS A 180 -27.58 -38.45 8.97
C LYS A 180 -29.07 -38.56 9.22
N GLN A 181 -29.88 -37.64 8.68
CA GLN A 181 -31.34 -37.69 8.81
C GLN A 181 -31.93 -38.93 8.15
N GLU A 182 -31.45 -39.30 6.96
CA GLU A 182 -31.86 -40.55 6.31
C GLU A 182 -31.54 -41.79 7.16
N ILE A 183 -30.34 -41.87 7.74
CA ILE A 183 -29.95 -42.97 8.62
C ILE A 183 -30.86 -43.01 9.85
N LYS A 184 -31.17 -41.85 10.44
CA LYS A 184 -32.07 -41.75 11.58
C LYS A 184 -33.48 -42.25 11.22
N HIS A 185 -34.01 -41.83 10.07
CA HIS A 185 -35.31 -42.29 9.59
C HIS A 185 -35.34 -43.79 9.31
N LYS A 186 -34.30 -44.33 8.67
CA LYS A 186 -34.14 -45.79 8.44
C LYS A 186 -34.11 -46.59 9.73
N LYS A 187 -33.40 -46.11 10.76
CA LYS A 187 -33.40 -46.73 12.10
C LYS A 187 -34.80 -46.76 12.70
N GLN A 188 -35.53 -45.65 12.63
CA GLN A 188 -36.90 -45.55 13.15
C GLN A 188 -37.84 -46.53 12.44
N ILE A 189 -37.74 -46.67 11.11
CA ILE A 189 -38.53 -47.66 10.34
C ILE A 189 -38.21 -49.09 10.81
N ASN A 190 -36.93 -49.42 10.97
CA ASN A 190 -36.52 -50.75 11.43
C ASN A 190 -37.03 -51.04 12.85
N ASP A 191 -36.98 -50.07 13.76
CA ASP A 191 -37.49 -50.21 15.12
C ASP A 191 -39.01 -50.44 15.13
N LEU A 192 -39.76 -49.70 14.31
CA LEU A 192 -41.21 -49.91 14.13
C LEU A 192 -41.52 -51.29 13.56
N SER A 193 -40.78 -51.72 12.54
CA SER A 193 -40.94 -53.06 11.94
C SER A 193 -40.66 -54.17 12.96
N LYS A 194 -39.65 -54.00 13.82
CA LYS A 194 -39.35 -54.93 14.91
C LYS A 194 -40.49 -54.98 15.93
N GLN A 195 -41.04 -53.84 16.33
CA GLN A 195 -42.18 -53.78 17.24
C GLN A 195 -43.41 -54.48 16.64
N GLU A 196 -43.70 -54.26 15.37
CA GLU A 196 -44.81 -54.93 14.66
C GLU A 196 -44.63 -56.45 14.63
N MET A 197 -43.41 -56.94 14.40
CA MET A 197 -43.11 -58.37 14.43
C MET A 197 -43.32 -58.97 15.83
N LEU A 198 -42.88 -58.28 16.88
CA LEU A 198 -43.08 -58.74 18.26
C LEU A 198 -44.57 -58.83 18.62
N LEU A 199 -45.35 -57.83 18.26
CA LEU A 199 -46.81 -57.84 18.45
C LEU A 199 -47.48 -59.01 17.71
N LYS A 200 -47.05 -59.31 16.48
CA LYS A 200 -47.56 -60.48 15.73
C LYS A 200 -47.26 -61.80 16.44
N ILE A 201 -46.05 -61.94 17.01
CA ILE A 201 -45.67 -63.13 17.79
C ILE A 201 -46.54 -63.25 19.05
N GLU A 202 -46.75 -62.16 19.79
CA GLU A 202 -47.59 -62.13 20.98
C GLU A 202 -49.03 -62.55 20.68
N VAL A 203 -49.62 -62.02 19.60
CA VAL A 203 -50.97 -62.38 19.15
C VAL A 203 -51.05 -63.86 18.79
N LEU A 204 -50.08 -64.39 18.04
CA LEU A 204 -50.04 -65.83 17.70
C LEU A 204 -49.98 -66.70 18.96
N ASN A 205 -49.12 -66.36 19.92
CA ASN A 205 -49.01 -67.10 21.17
C ASN A 205 -50.31 -67.07 21.99
N ALA A 206 -51.00 -65.93 22.02
CA ALA A 206 -52.30 -65.81 22.69
C ALA A 206 -53.37 -66.71 22.04
N THR A 207 -53.43 -66.76 20.70
CA THR A 207 -54.39 -67.62 19.98
C THR A 207 -54.14 -69.12 20.23
N LEU A 208 -52.88 -69.54 20.29
CA LEU A 208 -52.50 -70.93 20.59
C LEU A 208 -52.86 -71.32 22.03
N SER A 209 -52.71 -70.39 22.97
CA SER A 209 -53.02 -70.64 24.39
C SER A 209 -54.53 -70.83 24.62
N ASN A 210 -55.37 -70.15 23.85
CA ASN A 210 -56.83 -70.26 23.94
C ASN A 210 -57.41 -71.51 23.23
N SER A 211 -56.59 -72.25 22.49
CA SER A 211 -57.02 -73.44 21.71
C SER A 211 -56.68 -74.77 22.40
N ARG A 212 -56.09 -74.75 23.60
CA ARG A 212 -55.82 -75.92 24.46
C ARG A 212 -56.79 -75.95 25.64
#